data_AF-A0A3S5AK24-F1
#
_entry.id   AF-A0A3S5AK24-F1
#
_cell.length_a   1.000
_cell.length_b   1.000
_cell.length_c   1.000
_cell.angle_alpha   90.00
_cell.angle_beta   90.00
_cell.angle_gamma   90.00
#
_symmetry.space_group_name_H-M   'P 1'
#
loop_
_entity.id
_entity.type
_entity.pdbx_description
1 polymer ?
#
loop_
_entity_poly.entity_id
_entity_poly.type
_entity_poly.pdbx_seq_one_letter_code
_entity_poly.pdbx_strand_id
1 'polypeptide(L)'
;MSSRRGTLIPDREVGDENLPPARSNYPELSESEMLFLVGFLGIESVPQRVYNPPEDGRLLAWREKVQSELASLDSPDMQARALGRFVSECLGGPVRKDQVFAFAYNLNIAELRCHLQSNCVPLGMLKAGVHLHRALMFKSLEHK
;
A
#
# COMPACT_ATOMS: atom_id res chain seq x y z
N MET A 1 35.87 15.80 34.83
CA MET A 1 36.22 15.16 33.55
C MET A 1 35.21 14.05 33.30
N SER A 2 34.37 14.20 32.28
CA SER A 2 33.18 13.40 32.03
C SER A 2 33.51 12.15 31.22
N SER A 3 33.18 10.96 31.74
CA SER A 3 33.38 9.67 31.08
C SER A 3 32.01 9.02 30.86
N ARG A 4 31.54 8.99 29.61
CA ARG A 4 30.29 8.32 29.23
C ARG A 4 30.60 6.86 28.86
N ARG A 5 30.19 5.96 29.75
CA ARG A 5 30.18 4.51 29.55
C ARG A 5 29.14 4.13 28.49
N GLY A 6 29.52 3.24 27.58
CA GLY A 6 28.59 2.57 26.68
C GLY A 6 27.65 1.65 27.46
N THR A 7 26.35 1.76 27.18
CA THR A 7 25.34 0.81 27.65
C THR A 7 25.19 -0.30 26.64
N LEU A 8 25.69 -1.48 27.02
CA LEU A 8 25.29 -2.77 26.48
C LEU A 8 23.77 -2.90 26.66
N ILE A 9 23.04 -3.07 25.57
CA ILE A 9 21.63 -3.45 25.60
C ILE A 9 21.61 -4.90 26.11
N PRO A 10 20.98 -5.20 27.25
CA PRO A 10 20.89 -6.57 27.72
C PRO A 10 19.98 -7.35 26.77
N ASP A 11 20.39 -8.57 26.42
CA ASP A 11 19.57 -9.56 25.74
C ASP A 11 18.27 -9.73 26.53
N ARG A 12 17.19 -9.18 25.97
CA ARG A 12 15.87 -9.30 26.56
C ARG A 12 15.40 -10.70 26.21
N GLU A 13 15.57 -11.64 27.14
CA GLU A 13 14.76 -12.85 27.16
C GLU A 13 13.29 -12.40 27.31
N VAL A 14 12.63 -12.21 26.17
CA VAL A 14 11.20 -11.96 26.12
C VAL A 14 10.55 -13.32 26.30
N GLY A 15 10.31 -13.65 27.58
CA GLY A 15 9.37 -14.71 27.94
C GLY A 15 8.06 -14.48 27.18
N ASP A 16 7.62 -15.53 26.52
CA ASP A 16 6.48 -15.63 25.62
C ASP A 16 5.13 -15.56 26.39
N GLU A 17 5.06 -14.72 27.43
CA GLU A 17 3.93 -14.67 28.39
C GLU A 17 3.03 -13.45 28.20
N ASN A 18 3.29 -12.60 27.20
CA ASN A 18 2.47 -11.42 26.91
C ASN A 18 2.14 -11.23 25.43
N LEU A 19 2.05 -12.31 24.66
CA LEU A 19 1.34 -12.25 23.40
C LEU A 19 -0.17 -12.26 23.71
N PRO A 20 -0.96 -11.24 23.34
CA PRO A 20 -2.40 -11.29 23.52
C PRO A 20 -2.93 -12.56 22.81
N PRO A 21 -3.82 -13.34 23.45
CA PRO A 21 -4.30 -14.59 22.88
C PRO A 21 -4.88 -14.35 21.49
N ALA A 22 -4.63 -15.29 20.58
CA ALA A 22 -5.20 -15.27 19.24
C ALA A 22 -6.72 -15.03 19.33
N ARG A 23 -7.22 -14.13 18.48
CA ARG A 23 -8.59 -13.61 18.37
C ARG A 23 -9.68 -14.70 18.27
N SER A 24 -9.98 -15.44 19.34
CA SER A 24 -11.07 -16.42 19.34
C SER A 24 -12.01 -16.34 20.55
N ASN A 25 -11.69 -15.57 21.59
CA ASN A 25 -12.49 -15.47 22.81
C ASN A 25 -12.94 -14.02 23.09
N TYR A 26 -13.38 -13.28 22.07
CA TYR A 26 -14.24 -12.14 22.35
C TYR A 26 -15.66 -12.69 22.53
N PRO A 27 -16.34 -12.41 23.66
CA PRO A 27 -17.76 -12.73 23.73
C PRO A 27 -18.45 -12.04 22.55
N GLU A 28 -19.21 -12.80 21.76
CA GLU A 28 -20.11 -12.21 20.77
C GLU A 28 -21.09 -11.32 21.55
N LEU A 29 -20.87 -10.01 21.49
CA LEU A 29 -21.74 -9.04 22.14
C LEU A 29 -23.11 -9.12 21.49
N SER A 30 -24.15 -9.19 22.31
CA SER A 30 -25.52 -9.13 21.79
C SER A 30 -25.77 -7.80 21.08
N GLU A 31 -26.70 -7.77 20.13
CA GLU A 31 -27.02 -6.57 19.37
C GLU A 31 -27.37 -5.37 20.26
N SER A 32 -28.00 -5.62 21.42
CA SER A 32 -28.34 -4.61 22.42
C SER A 32 -27.12 -4.06 23.16
N GLU A 33 -26.13 -4.90 23.49
CA GLU A 33 -24.88 -4.45 24.11
C GLU A 33 -24.02 -3.62 23.14
N MET A 34 -23.98 -4.02 21.87
CA MET A 34 -23.34 -3.21 20.83
C MET A 34 -24.03 -1.86 20.67
N LEU A 35 -25.37 -1.83 20.63
CA LEU A 35 -26.14 -0.57 20.55
C LEU A 35 -25.89 0.32 21.76
N PHE A 36 -25.83 -0.27 22.95
CA PHE A 36 -25.52 0.44 24.18
C PHE A 36 -24.11 1.03 24.14
N LEU A 37 -23.12 0.28 23.65
CA LEU A 37 -21.74 0.77 23.55
C LEU A 37 -21.60 1.89 22.52
N VAL A 38 -22.29 1.79 21.38
CA VAL A 38 -22.37 2.86 20.36
C VAL A 38 -23.00 4.12 20.96
N GLY A 39 -24.09 3.98 21.73
CA GLY A 39 -24.75 5.08 22.42
C GLY A 39 -23.91 5.68 23.56
N PHE A 40 -23.27 4.85 24.39
CA PHE A 40 -22.43 5.27 25.51
C PHE A 40 -21.17 6.00 25.06
N LEU A 41 -20.53 5.52 23.98
CA LEU A 41 -19.36 6.16 23.40
C LEU A 41 -19.72 7.39 22.55
N GLY A 42 -21.01 7.72 22.40
CA GLY A 42 -21.44 8.83 21.56
C GLY A 42 -20.90 8.71 20.13
N ILE A 43 -20.74 7.47 19.64
CA ILE A 43 -20.37 7.23 18.25
C ILE A 43 -21.64 7.52 17.44
N GLU A 44 -21.92 8.81 17.22
CA GLU A 44 -22.77 9.23 16.13
C GLU A 44 -22.25 8.51 14.89
N SER A 45 -23.15 7.89 14.12
CA SER A 45 -22.80 7.22 12.88
C SER A 45 -21.88 8.16 12.12
N VAL A 46 -20.61 7.77 11.96
CA VAL A 46 -19.61 8.61 11.30
C VAL A 46 -20.27 8.99 9.98
N PRO A 47 -20.59 10.28 9.74
CA PRO A 47 -21.21 10.66 8.47
C PRO A 47 -20.28 10.07 7.43
N GLN A 48 -20.82 9.28 6.49
CA GLN A 48 -20.03 8.75 5.39
C GLN A 48 -19.49 9.95 4.63
N ARG A 49 -18.35 10.47 5.09
CA ARG A 49 -17.58 11.46 4.39
C ARG A 49 -17.16 10.70 3.17
N VAL A 50 -17.75 11.03 2.04
CA VAL A 50 -17.31 10.55 0.73
C VAL A 50 -15.83 10.91 0.68
N TYR A 51 -14.99 9.92 0.92
CA TYR A 51 -13.55 10.11 0.87
C TYR A 51 -13.24 10.34 -0.59
N ASN A 52 -12.96 11.60 -0.95
CA ASN A 52 -12.50 11.93 -2.27
C ASN A 52 -10.97 11.83 -2.24
N PRO A 53 -10.37 10.73 -2.75
CA PRO A 53 -8.93 10.63 -2.79
C PRO A 53 -8.36 11.79 -3.63
N PRO A 54 -7.19 12.33 -3.28
CA PRO A 54 -6.51 13.28 -4.13
C PRO A 54 -6.28 12.67 -5.51
N GLU A 55 -6.53 13.45 -6.57
CA GLU A 55 -6.30 12.97 -7.92
C GLU A 55 -4.81 12.82 -8.21
N ASP A 56 -4.46 11.66 -8.78
CA ASP A 56 -3.12 11.39 -9.29
C ASP A 56 -3.09 11.70 -10.79
N GLY A 57 -2.72 12.93 -11.13
CA GLY A 57 -2.70 13.38 -12.54
C GLY A 57 -1.79 12.55 -13.44
N ARG A 58 -0.72 11.95 -12.89
CA ARG A 58 0.16 11.08 -13.69
C ARG A 58 -0.47 9.72 -13.93
N LEU A 59 -1.15 9.16 -12.93
CA LEU A 59 -1.92 7.93 -13.10
C LEU A 59 -3.07 8.10 -14.11
N LEU A 60 -3.74 9.26 -14.12
CA LEU A 60 -4.76 9.60 -15.12
C LEU A 60 -4.17 9.64 -16.54
N ALA A 61 -3.04 10.34 -16.73
CA ALA A 61 -2.36 10.39 -18.03
C ALA A 61 -1.92 9.00 -18.51
N TRP A 62 -1.47 8.13 -17.60
CA TRP A 62 -1.15 6.74 -17.93
C TRP A 62 -2.37 5.94 -18.32
N ARG A 63 -3.50 6.14 -17.64
CA ARG A 63 -4.76 5.49 -17.99
C ARG A 63 -5.20 5.86 -19.41
N GLU A 64 -5.22 7.15 -19.73
CA GLU A 64 -5.62 7.60 -21.07
C GLU A 64 -4.71 7.01 -22.16
N LYS A 65 -3.39 7.05 -21.93
CA LYS A 65 -2.41 6.45 -22.84
C LYS A 65 -2.66 4.95 -23.03
N VAL A 66 -2.79 4.20 -21.94
CA VAL A 66 -3.05 2.76 -21.94
C VAL A 66 -4.36 2.44 -22.64
N GLN A 67 -5.43 3.18 -22.37
CA GLN A 67 -6.72 2.98 -23.04
C GLN A 67 -6.62 3.21 -24.55
N SER A 68 -5.86 4.21 -24.99
CA SER A 68 -5.64 4.47 -26.43
C SER A 68 -4.84 3.34 -27.10
N GLU A 69 -3.82 2.82 -26.44
CA GLU A 69 -2.98 1.73 -26.96
C GLU A 69 -3.72 0.39 -26.94
N LEU A 70 -4.44 0.06 -25.85
CA LEU A 70 -5.20 -1.19 -25.75
C LEU A 70 -6.43 -1.23 -26.66
N ALA A 71 -7.05 -0.08 -26.95
CA ALA A 71 -8.18 -0.02 -27.89
C ALA A 71 -7.82 -0.50 -29.29
N SER A 72 -6.53 -0.43 -29.66
CA SER A 72 -6.00 -0.91 -30.95
C SER A 72 -5.72 -2.42 -31.01
N LEU A 73 -5.82 -3.13 -29.87
CA LEU A 73 -5.50 -4.56 -29.77
C LEU A 73 -6.78 -5.39 -29.72
N ASP A 74 -6.92 -6.34 -30.65
CA ASP A 74 -8.14 -7.16 -30.78
C ASP A 74 -8.22 -8.34 -29.78
N SER A 75 -7.08 -8.77 -29.24
CA SER A 75 -7.01 -9.94 -28.36
C SER A 75 -6.82 -9.54 -26.89
N PRO A 76 -7.64 -10.05 -25.94
CA PRO A 76 -7.48 -9.76 -24.51
C PRO A 76 -6.11 -10.23 -23.99
N ASP A 77 -5.55 -11.27 -24.60
CA ASP A 77 -4.27 -11.84 -24.22
C ASP A 77 -3.10 -10.94 -24.65
N MET A 78 -3.24 -10.24 -25.80
CA MET A 78 -2.29 -9.21 -26.22
C MET A 78 -2.42 -7.95 -25.36
N GLN A 79 -3.65 -7.54 -25.03
CA GLN A 79 -3.93 -6.42 -24.13
C GLN A 79 -3.28 -6.62 -22.76
N ALA A 80 -3.46 -7.79 -22.15
CA ALA A 80 -2.85 -8.11 -20.86
C ALA A 80 -1.31 -8.08 -20.91
N ARG A 81 -0.70 -8.60 -21.98
CA ARG A 81 0.75 -8.56 -22.19
C ARG A 81 1.28 -7.14 -22.40
N ALA A 82 0.58 -6.32 -23.19
CA ALA A 82 0.93 -4.92 -23.42
C ALA A 82 0.83 -4.11 -22.13
N LEU A 83 -0.26 -4.27 -21.37
CA LEU A 83 -0.44 -3.63 -20.08
C LEU A 83 0.63 -4.05 -19.07
N GLY A 84 0.95 -5.35 -19.00
CA GLY A 84 2.01 -5.86 -18.13
C GLY A 84 3.38 -5.26 -18.45
N ARG A 85 3.70 -5.09 -19.74
CA ARG A 85 4.93 -4.41 -20.18
C ARG A 85 4.93 -2.94 -19.77
N PHE A 86 3.86 -2.22 -20.06
CA PHE A 86 3.71 -0.81 -19.69
C PHE A 86 3.90 -0.58 -18.18
N VAL A 87 3.20 -1.35 -17.34
CA VAL A 87 3.34 -1.29 -15.88
C VAL A 87 4.77 -1.60 -15.44
N SER A 88 5.41 -2.58 -16.10
CA SER A 88 6.79 -2.93 -15.79
C SER A 88 7.75 -1.77 -16.05
N GLU A 89 7.56 -1.05 -17.15
CA GLU A 89 8.38 0.10 -17.54
C GLU A 89 8.18 1.29 -16.59
N CYS A 90 6.92 1.57 -16.20
CA CYS A 90 6.62 2.64 -15.25
C CYS A 90 7.27 2.43 -13.86
N LEU A 91 7.41 1.18 -13.41
CA LEU A 91 7.84 0.83 -12.04
C LEU A 91 9.27 0.25 -11.98
N GLY A 92 10.18 0.78 -12.80
CA GLY A 92 11.61 0.45 -12.75
C GLY A 92 12.05 -0.63 -13.74
N GLY A 93 11.24 -0.92 -14.75
CA GLY A 93 11.57 -1.81 -15.86
C GLY A 93 11.51 -3.30 -15.53
N PRO A 94 11.99 -4.16 -16.46
CA PRO A 94 12.18 -5.58 -16.20
C PRO A 94 13.33 -5.77 -15.20
N VAL A 95 13.03 -6.41 -14.06
CA VAL A 95 14.02 -6.72 -13.02
C VAL A 95 14.37 -8.20 -13.12
N ARG A 96 15.66 -8.52 -13.13
CA ARG A 96 16.10 -9.92 -13.10
C ARG A 96 15.79 -10.53 -11.72
N LYS A 97 15.43 -11.82 -11.69
CA LYS A 97 15.02 -12.52 -10.46
C LYS A 97 16.04 -12.45 -9.32
N ASP A 98 17.33 -12.43 -9.67
CA ASP A 98 18.46 -12.33 -8.75
C ASP A 98 18.66 -10.92 -8.16
N GLN A 99 18.14 -9.88 -8.82
CA GLN A 99 18.30 -8.48 -8.41
C GLN A 99 17.09 -7.92 -7.66
N VAL A 100 16.03 -8.71 -7.46
CA VAL A 100 14.81 -8.27 -6.75
C VAL A 100 15.13 -7.81 -5.33
N PHE A 101 16.08 -8.47 -4.64
CA PHE A 101 16.51 -8.08 -3.29
C PHE A 101 17.33 -6.80 -3.25
N ALA A 102 18.06 -6.48 -4.33
CA ALA A 102 18.81 -5.23 -4.47
C ALA A 102 17.90 -4.04 -4.83
N PHE A 103 16.62 -4.29 -5.09
CA PHE A 103 15.68 -3.29 -5.54
C PHE A 103 15.23 -2.42 -4.35
N ALA A 104 15.81 -1.24 -4.22
CA ALA A 104 15.60 -0.30 -3.11
C ALA A 104 14.26 0.47 -3.17
N TYR A 105 13.14 -0.22 -3.42
CA TYR A 105 11.82 0.41 -3.52
C TYR A 105 11.40 1.11 -2.21
N ASN A 106 11.80 0.56 -1.05
CA ASN A 106 11.49 1.14 0.25
C ASN A 106 12.06 2.55 0.43
N LEU A 107 13.26 2.82 -0.09
CA LEU A 107 13.87 4.14 -0.03
C LEU A 107 13.07 5.14 -0.88
N ASN A 108 12.69 4.76 -2.10
CA ASN A 108 11.88 5.62 -2.95
C ASN A 108 10.53 5.98 -2.32
N ILE A 109 9.87 5.02 -1.67
CA ILE A 109 8.62 5.27 -0.95
C ILE A 109 8.85 6.19 0.26
N ALA A 110 9.92 5.98 1.02
CA ALA A 110 10.25 6.82 2.17
C ALA A 110 10.53 8.28 1.76
N GLU A 111 11.30 8.48 0.68
CA GLU A 111 11.55 9.80 0.09
C GLU A 111 10.24 10.49 -0.33
N LEU A 112 9.34 9.76 -0.99
CA LEU A 112 8.03 10.29 -1.39
C LEU A 112 7.17 10.67 -0.19
N ARG A 113 7.12 9.83 0.85
CA ARG A 113 6.39 10.14 2.09
C ARG A 113 6.93 11.38 2.78
N CYS A 114 8.25 11.52 2.82
CA CYS A 114 8.90 12.72 3.38
C CYS A 114 8.59 13.97 2.55
N HIS A 115 8.66 13.87 1.22
CA HIS A 115 8.40 14.97 0.30
C HIS A 115 6.93 15.42 0.34
N LEU A 116 5.99 14.48 0.39
CA LEU A 116 4.55 14.75 0.43
C LEU A 116 4.04 15.04 1.85
N GLN A 117 4.89 14.86 2.87
CA GLN A 117 4.53 14.94 4.29
C GLN A 117 3.28 14.11 4.63
N SER A 118 3.11 12.96 3.96
CA SER A 118 1.91 12.13 4.02
C SER A 118 2.26 10.65 3.93
N ASN A 119 1.42 9.81 4.55
CA ASN A 119 1.51 8.36 4.42
C ASN A 119 0.85 7.84 3.14
N CYS A 120 0.04 8.66 2.47
CA CYS A 120 -0.58 8.32 1.20
C CYS A 120 0.35 8.71 0.06
N VAL A 121 0.86 7.71 -0.67
CA VAL A 121 1.74 7.91 -1.83
C VAL A 121 0.94 7.63 -3.11
N PRO A 122 0.83 8.60 -4.04
CA PRO A 122 0.19 8.38 -5.32
C PRO A 122 0.95 7.34 -6.16
N LEU A 123 0.22 6.42 -6.80
CA LEU A 123 0.81 5.33 -7.58
C LEU A 123 1.63 5.83 -8.77
N GLY A 124 1.23 6.94 -9.38
CA GLY A 124 1.92 7.61 -10.48
C GLY A 124 3.29 8.17 -10.10
N MET A 125 3.55 8.42 -8.82
CA MET A 125 4.82 8.97 -8.36
C MET A 125 5.87 7.88 -8.06
N LEU A 126 5.46 6.62 -7.98
CA LEU A 126 6.36 5.50 -7.75
C LEU A 126 7.30 5.34 -8.94
N LYS A 127 8.61 5.37 -8.66
CA LYS A 127 9.65 5.13 -9.68
C LYS A 127 10.04 3.65 -9.75
N ALA A 128 9.72 2.91 -8.70
CA ALA A 128 10.20 1.56 -8.46
C ALA A 128 9.15 0.80 -7.64
N GLY A 129 8.78 -0.40 -8.07
CA GLY A 129 7.88 -1.25 -7.28
C GLY A 129 8.11 -2.76 -7.47
N VAL A 130 7.94 -3.51 -6.38
CA VAL A 130 7.86 -4.98 -6.40
C VAL A 130 6.52 -5.47 -6.97
N HIS A 131 6.33 -6.80 -7.04
CA HIS A 131 5.14 -7.43 -7.61
C HIS A 131 3.82 -6.88 -7.10
N LEU A 132 3.70 -6.58 -5.80
CA LEU A 132 2.49 -6.00 -5.22
C LEU A 132 2.12 -4.64 -5.84
N HIS A 133 3.08 -3.72 -5.92
CA HIS A 133 2.86 -2.39 -6.50
C HIS A 133 2.52 -2.48 -7.98
N ARG A 134 3.16 -3.41 -8.70
CA ARG A 134 2.87 -3.68 -10.11
C ARG A 134 1.47 -4.24 -10.31
N ALA A 135 1.04 -5.17 -9.46
CA ALA A 135 -0.31 -5.73 -9.51
C ALA A 135 -1.37 -4.65 -9.22
N LEU A 136 -1.12 -3.78 -8.25
CA LEU A 136 -2.00 -2.63 -7.97
C LEU A 136 -2.11 -1.71 -9.18
N MET A 137 -0.97 -1.33 -9.78
CA MET A 137 -0.97 -0.46 -10.96
C MET A 137 -1.66 -1.11 -12.16
N PHE A 138 -1.43 -2.40 -12.40
CA PHE A 138 -2.15 -3.17 -13.42
C PHE A 138 -3.65 -3.09 -13.20
N LYS A 139 -4.11 -3.31 -11.96
CA LYS A 139 -5.54 -3.27 -11.63
C LYS A 139 -6.13 -1.87 -11.78
N SER A 140 -5.39 -0.83 -11.39
CA SER A 140 -5.84 0.56 -11.49
C SER A 140 -5.97 1.07 -12.93
N LEU A 141 -5.22 0.47 -13.86
CA LEU A 141 -5.22 0.81 -15.29
C LEU A 141 -6.18 -0.06 -16.10
N GLU A 142 -6.51 -1.27 -15.63
CA GLU A 142 -7.45 -2.20 -16.26
C GLU A 142 -8.91 -1.70 -16.24
N HIS A 143 -9.26 -0.74 -15.39
CA HIS A 143 -10.65 -0.31 -15.19
C HIS A 143 -11.26 0.26 -16.48
N LYS A 144 -12.23 -0.47 -17.04
CA LYS A 144 -13.18 -0.05 -18.08
C LYS A 144 -14.38 0.66 -17.48
#